data_AF-A0A523WUW0-F1
#
_entry.id   AF-A0A523WUW0-F1
#
_cell.length_a   1.000
_cell.length_b   1.000
_cell.length_c   1.000
_cell.angle_alpha   90.00
_cell.angle_beta   90.00
_cell.angle_gamma   90.00
#
_symmetry.space_group_name_H-M   'P 1'
#
loop_
_entity.id
_entity.type
_entity.pdbx_description
1 polymer ?
#
loop_
_entity_poly.entity_id
_entity_poly.type
_entity_poly.pdbx_seq_one_letter_code
_entity_poly.pdbx_strand_id
1 'polypeptide(L)' 'DDTLPERMLHEPLQNAGPATNQVVKKLDKLLDEYYKAFGYTKEGIPTPKTLKRLNLSMVENDISFFKE' A
#
# COMPACT_ATOMS: atom_id res chain seq x y z
N ASP A 1 -8.66 -3.04 -2.15
CA ASP A 1 -8.22 -1.89 -1.34
C ASP A 1 -7.18 -2.34 -0.34
N ASP A 2 -6.02 -1.68 -0.35
CA ASP A 2 -4.95 -1.95 0.60
C ASP A 2 -5.30 -1.25 1.92
N THR A 3 -5.87 -2.01 2.84
CA THR A 3 -6.33 -1.51 4.13
C THR A 3 -6.07 -2.50 5.27
N LEU A 4 -6.33 -2.05 6.49
CA LEU A 4 -6.29 -2.87 7.70
C LEU A 4 -7.70 -3.20 8.17
N PRO A 5 -7.89 -4.25 8.98
CA PRO A 5 -9.17 -4.49 9.65
C PRO A 5 -9.65 -3.26 10.41
N GLU A 6 -10.95 -2.98 10.34
CA GLU A 6 -11.61 -1.81 10.96
C GLU A 6 -11.19 -1.59 12.42
N ARG A 7 -11.12 -2.67 13.20
CA ARG A 7 -10.66 -2.65 14.59
C ARG A 7 -9.29 -1.98 14.76
N MET A 8 -8.36 -2.18 13.83
CA MET A 8 -7.01 -1.60 13.92
C MET A 8 -6.96 -0.10 13.62
N LEU A 9 -7.96 0.39 12.87
CA LEU A 9 -8.09 1.80 12.45
C LEU A 9 -8.93 2.61 13.44
N HIS A 10 -9.81 1.95 14.19
CA HIS A 10 -10.81 2.62 15.03
C HIS A 10 -10.77 2.23 16.50
N GLU A 11 -10.34 1.02 16.86
CA GLU A 11 -10.32 0.58 18.25
C GLU A 11 -8.91 0.67 18.86
N PRO A 12 -8.75 1.32 20.01
CA PRO A 12 -7.48 1.38 20.71
C PRO A 12 -7.06 0.02 21.26
N LEU A 13 -5.77 -0.29 21.15
CA LEU A 13 -5.18 -1.48 21.77
C LEU A 13 -5.41 -1.49 23.30
N GLN A 14 -5.87 -2.62 23.81
CA GLN A 14 -6.10 -2.88 25.23
C GLN A 14 -5.02 -3.78 25.80
N ASN A 15 -4.58 -3.52 27.04
CA ASN A 15 -3.60 -4.34 27.76
C ASN A 15 -2.30 -4.62 26.97
N ALA A 16 -1.83 -3.64 26.19
CA ALA A 16 -0.71 -3.78 25.24
C ALA A 16 0.58 -3.07 25.70
N GLY A 17 0.75 -2.85 27.00
CA GLY A 17 1.94 -2.15 27.54
C GLY A 17 2.07 -0.72 27.00
N PRO A 18 3.25 -0.28 26.53
CA PRO A 18 3.46 1.07 25.97
C PRO A 18 2.59 1.41 24.76
N ALA A 19 2.06 0.40 24.07
CA ALA A 19 1.18 0.58 22.93
C ALA A 19 -0.31 0.68 23.31
N THR A 20 -0.66 0.58 24.60
CA THR A 20 -2.04 0.72 25.07
C THR A 20 -2.60 2.09 24.65
N ASN A 21 -3.86 2.10 24.21
CA ASN A 21 -4.55 3.28 23.64
C ASN A 21 -4.04 3.75 22.27
N GLN A 22 -3.08 3.06 21.65
CA GLN A 22 -2.69 3.37 20.28
C GLN A 22 -3.68 2.75 19.28
N VAL A 23 -3.85 3.46 18.16
CA VAL A 23 -4.61 3.05 16.99
C VAL A 23 -3.78 3.41 15.76
N VAL A 24 -3.90 2.66 14.67
CA VAL A 24 -3.18 2.97 13.44
C VAL A 24 -3.74 4.27 12.86
N LYS A 25 -2.84 5.24 12.60
CA LYS A 25 -3.18 6.54 12.02
C LYS A 25 -2.33 6.77 10.79
N LYS A 26 -2.83 7.59 9.86
CA LYS A 26 -2.12 8.02 8.65
C LYS A 26 -1.71 6.85 7.73
N LEU A 27 -2.55 5.82 7.63
CA LEU A 27 -2.31 4.67 6.76
C LEU A 27 -2.21 5.09 5.29
N ASP A 28 -3.06 6.03 4.87
CA ASP A 28 -3.02 6.68 3.56
C ASP A 28 -1.63 7.24 3.23
N LYS A 29 -1.03 8.00 4.15
CA LYS A 29 0.31 8.57 3.95
C LYS A 29 1.38 7.49 3.88
N LEU A 30 1.27 6.46 4.70
CA LEU A 30 2.19 5.33 4.68
C LEU A 30 2.12 4.58 3.34
N LEU A 31 0.91 4.37 2.80
CA LEU A 31 0.70 3.73 1.50
C LEU A 31 1.28 4.56 0.36
N ASP A 32 1.06 5.88 0.36
CA ASP A 32 1.65 6.81 -0.62
C ASP A 32 3.19 6.71 -0.64
N GLU A 33 3.82 6.71 0.55
CA GLU A 33 5.27 6.56 0.68
C GLU A 33 5.75 5.17 0.23
N TYR A 34 5.00 4.13 0.57
CA TYR A 34 5.29 2.75 0.17
C TYR A 34 5.25 2.59 -1.35
N TYR A 35 4.17 2.98 -2.02
CA TYR A 35 4.05 2.87 -3.47
C TYR A 35 5.13 3.68 -4.19
N LYS A 36 5.43 4.89 -3.72
CA LYS A 36 6.51 5.70 -4.28
C LYS A 36 7.87 5.01 -4.16
N ALA A 37 8.16 4.39 -3.01
CA ALA A 37 9.42 3.67 -2.80
C ALA A 37 9.56 2.46 -3.73
N PHE A 38 8.47 1.74 -4.01
CA PHE A 38 8.46 0.60 -4.92
C PHE A 38 8.33 1.01 -6.41
N GLY A 39 8.04 2.27 -6.70
CA GLY A 39 7.82 2.78 -8.05
C GLY A 39 6.50 2.30 -8.63
N TYR A 40 5.45 2.34 -7.81
CA TYR A 40 4.06 2.01 -8.14
C TYR A 40 3.24 3.31 -8.23
N THR A 41 2.07 3.25 -8.85
CA THR A 41 1.08 4.33 -8.84
C THR A 41 0.36 4.39 -7.49
N LYS A 42 -0.49 5.40 -7.27
CA LYS A 42 -1.25 5.54 -6.02
C LYS A 42 -2.30 4.44 -5.84
N GLU A 43 -2.67 3.80 -6.93
CA GLU A 43 -3.62 2.69 -7.02
C GLU A 43 -2.92 1.33 -6.78
N GLY A 44 -1.63 1.35 -6.42
CA GLY A 44 -0.85 0.14 -6.15
C GLY A 44 -0.34 -0.59 -7.40
N ILE A 45 -0.38 0.04 -8.57
CA ILE A 45 -0.02 -0.61 -9.84
C ILE A 45 1.47 -0.37 -10.15
N PRO A 46 2.27 -1.41 -10.44
CA PRO A 46 3.66 -1.23 -10.83
C PRO A 46 3.80 -0.37 -12.09
N THR A 47 4.69 0.64 -12.06
CA THR A 47 4.96 1.45 -13.24
C THR A 47 5.71 0.65 -14.32
N PRO A 48 5.63 1.03 -15.61
CA PRO A 48 6.42 0.41 -16.68
C PRO A 48 7.92 0.40 -16.39
N LYS A 49 8.43 1.46 -15.75
CA LYS A 49 9.84 1.54 -15.31
C LYS A 49 10.17 0.44 -14.31
N THR A 50 9.29 0.17 -13.35
CA THR A 50 9.47 -0.90 -12.36
C THR A 50 9.38 -2.28 -13.00
N LEU A 51 8.40 -2.53 -13.88
CA LEU A 51 8.30 -3.79 -14.61
C LEU A 51 9.56 -4.08 -15.43
N LYS A 52 10.04 -3.08 -16.18
CA LYS A 52 11.27 -3.21 -16.97
C LYS A 52 12.48 -3.52 -16.09
N ARG A 53 12.63 -2.84 -14.95
CA ARG A 53 13.71 -3.09 -13.97
C ARG A 53 13.69 -4.53 -13.42
N LEU A 54 12.49 -5.12 -13.30
CA LEU A 54 12.31 -6.48 -12.78
C LEU A 54 12.23 -7.56 -13.87
N ASN A 55 12.44 -7.21 -15.15
CA ASN A 55 12.28 -8.10 -16.31
C ASN A 55 10.86 -8.69 -16.45
N LEU A 56 9.83 -7.91 -16.10
CA LEU A 56 8.41 -8.29 -16.17
C LEU A 56 7.64 -7.50 -17.24
N SER A 57 8.31 -6.95 -18.24
CA SER A 57 7.63 -6.17 -19.29
C SER A 57 6.56 -6.94 -20.06
N MET A 58 6.58 -8.28 -20.05
CA MET A 58 5.56 -9.10 -20.69
C MET A 58 4.15 -8.91 -20.12
N VAL A 59 4.03 -8.61 -18.81
CA VAL A 59 2.73 -8.42 -18.15
C VAL A 59 2.20 -6.99 -18.26
N GLU A 60 2.94 -6.09 -18.92
CA GLU A 60 2.56 -4.68 -19.02
C GLU A 60 1.19 -4.49 -19.69
N ASN A 61 0.90 -5.30 -20.72
CA ASN A 61 -0.38 -5.29 -21.41
C ASN A 61 -1.50 -5.82 -20.52
N ASP A 62 -1.25 -6.89 -19.76
CA ASP A 62 -2.23 -7.50 -18.86
C ASP A 62 -2.64 -6.56 -17.72
N ILE A 63 -1.71 -5.73 -17.25
CA ILE A 63 -2.00 -4.75 -16.20
C ILE A 63 -2.51 -3.41 -16.73
N SER A 64 -2.41 -3.15 -18.04
CA SER A 64 -2.82 -1.87 -18.64
C SER A 64 -4.31 -1.57 -18.44
N PHE A 65 -5.14 -2.61 -18.34
CA PHE A 65 -6.57 -2.52 -18.07
C PHE A 65 -6.92 -1.92 -16.71
N PHE A 66 -5.98 -1.94 -15.75
CA PHE A 66 -6.19 -1.40 -14.41
C PHE A 66 -5.73 0.05 -14.25
N LYS A 67 -5.08 0.64 -15.27
CA LYS A 67 -4.49 1.99 -15.20
C LYS A 67 -5.51 3.12 -15.45
N GLU A 68 -6.78 2.97 -15.03
CA GLU A 68 -7.83 4.01 -15.21
C GLU A 68 -7.37 5.40 -14.73
#